data_AF-A0A935TV58-F1
#
_entry.id   AF-A0A935TV58-F1
#
_cell.length_a   1.000
_cell.length_b   1.000
_cell.length_c   1.000
_cell.angle_alpha   90.00
_cell.angle_beta   90.00
_cell.angle_gamma   90.00
#
_symmetry.space_group_name_H-M   'P 1'
#
loop_
_entity.id
_entity.type
_entity.pdbx_description
1 polymer ?
#
loop_
_entity_poly.entity_id
_entity_poly.type
_entity_poly.pdbx_seq_one_letter_code
_entity_poly.pdbx_strand_id
1 'polypeptide(L)'
;MAPSSRDRISVDLHGLKAALFERAQALGVSPSGLVRTTLAEALGRSDPTDIDRSMQSLKSGTGDRVRLCLRMSRAQARATLEGARHAGLNPGDYIGGLVAGVPVLLGLGSRTDHLAALIASSAELSTFSRNLHHLTKLLRHGEFRPAQEYRPMLDTLGADVRSHLALVAGALADLRPRGGTSAVGRSAND
;
A
#
# COMPACT_ATOMS: atom_id res chain seq x y z
N MET A 1 7.90 -16.50 11.63
CA MET A 1 8.60 -17.36 10.67
C MET A 1 9.57 -16.49 9.88
N ALA A 2 10.86 -16.80 9.96
CA ALA A 2 11.92 -15.97 9.41
C ALA A 2 11.81 -15.85 7.88
N PRO A 3 12.03 -14.66 7.29
CA PRO A 3 12.08 -14.52 5.85
C PRO A 3 13.29 -15.31 5.32
N SER A 4 13.04 -16.28 4.44
CA SER A 4 14.09 -16.97 3.70
C SER A 4 14.85 -15.93 2.86
N SER A 5 16.05 -15.57 3.34
CA SER A 5 16.99 -14.70 2.63
C SER A 5 17.42 -15.42 1.36
N ARG A 6 16.92 -14.98 0.21
CA ARG A 6 17.40 -15.46 -1.09
C ARG A 6 18.58 -14.58 -1.49
N ASP A 7 19.77 -15.15 -1.47
CA ASP A 7 20.98 -14.45 -1.92
C ASP A 7 20.93 -14.28 -3.45
N ARG A 8 21.06 -13.04 -3.93
CA ARG A 8 20.99 -12.70 -5.36
C ARG A 8 22.18 -11.84 -5.75
N ILE A 9 22.91 -12.30 -6.76
CA ILE A 9 24.04 -11.59 -7.35
C ILE A 9 23.65 -11.20 -8.78
N SER A 10 23.84 -9.92 -9.14
CA SER A 10 23.73 -9.45 -10.52
C SER A 10 25.12 -9.39 -11.12
N VAL A 11 25.38 -10.23 -12.12
CA VAL A 11 26.68 -10.33 -12.81
C VAL A 11 26.48 -9.86 -14.24
N ASP A 12 27.34 -8.96 -14.71
CA ASP A 12 27.43 -8.66 -16.13
C ASP A 12 28.14 -9.82 -16.84
N LEU A 13 27.45 -10.42 -17.82
CA LEU A 13 27.93 -11.60 -18.52
C LEU A 13 28.87 -11.26 -19.69
N HIS A 14 29.08 -9.98 -20.02
CA HIS A 14 30.07 -9.52 -21.00
C HIS A 14 30.07 -10.34 -22.33
N GLY A 15 28.88 -10.69 -22.84
CA GLY A 15 28.70 -11.47 -24.07
C GLY A 15 28.46 -12.97 -23.89
N LEU A 16 28.68 -13.57 -22.71
CA LEU A 16 28.43 -15.00 -22.45
C LEU A 16 26.95 -15.40 -22.41
N LYS A 17 26.02 -14.44 -22.46
CA LYS A 17 24.58 -14.70 -22.30
C LYS A 17 24.06 -15.69 -23.35
N ALA A 18 24.44 -15.55 -24.61
CA ALA A 18 23.95 -16.43 -25.69
C ALA A 18 24.43 -17.87 -25.48
N ALA A 19 25.73 -18.07 -25.28
CA ALA A 19 26.34 -19.38 -25.05
C ALA A 19 25.76 -20.07 -23.80
N LEU A 20 25.45 -19.32 -22.75
CA LEU A 20 24.85 -19.84 -21.53
C LEU A 20 23.41 -20.33 -21.76
N PHE A 21 22.63 -19.60 -22.56
CA PHE A 21 21.26 -19.99 -22.91
C PHE A 21 21.26 -21.23 -23.82
N GLU A 22 22.13 -21.29 -24.82
CA GLU A 22 22.28 -22.47 -25.68
C GLU A 22 22.70 -23.71 -24.88
N ARG A 23 23.67 -23.56 -23.97
CA ARG A 23 24.12 -24.65 -23.11
C ARG A 23 23.02 -25.13 -22.16
N ALA A 24 22.24 -24.21 -21.59
CA ALA A 24 21.11 -24.54 -20.73
C ALA A 24 20.01 -25.27 -21.51
N GLN A 25 19.74 -24.83 -22.74
CA GLN A 25 18.76 -25.45 -23.63
C GLN A 25 19.20 -26.86 -24.06
N ALA A 26 20.48 -27.05 -24.41
CA ALA A 26 21.03 -28.36 -24.76
C ALA A 26 20.96 -29.37 -23.60
N LEU A 27 20.99 -28.88 -22.36
CA LEU A 27 20.89 -29.68 -21.14
C LEU A 27 19.46 -29.78 -20.57
N GLY A 28 18.47 -29.13 -21.21
CA GLY A 28 17.07 -29.13 -20.76
C GLY A 28 16.82 -28.45 -19.41
N VAL A 29 17.75 -27.62 -18.93
CA VAL A 29 17.68 -26.94 -17.62
C VAL A 29 17.47 -25.44 -17.79
N SER A 30 16.94 -24.77 -16.77
CA SER A 30 16.86 -23.31 -16.79
C SER A 30 18.27 -22.68 -16.73
N PRO A 31 18.51 -21.54 -17.39
CA PRO A 31 19.80 -20.82 -17.30
C PRO A 31 20.25 -20.56 -15.86
N SER A 32 19.32 -20.23 -14.96
CA SER A 32 19.62 -20.05 -13.53
C SER A 32 19.84 -21.37 -12.79
N GLY A 33 19.26 -22.48 -13.26
CA GLY A 33 19.58 -23.83 -12.79
C GLY A 33 21.01 -24.19 -13.14
N LEU A 34 21.38 -24.02 -14.42
CA LEU A 34 22.73 -24.27 -14.92
C LEU A 34 23.78 -23.44 -14.18
N VAL A 35 23.55 -22.13 -14.00
CA VAL A 35 24.49 -21.28 -13.26
C VAL A 35 24.64 -21.73 -11.81
N ARG A 36 23.55 -22.15 -11.15
CA ARG A 36 23.60 -22.62 -9.77
C ARG A 36 24.35 -23.94 -9.65
N THR A 37 24.14 -24.88 -10.56
CA THR A 37 24.86 -26.17 -10.55
C THR A 37 26.34 -25.97 -10.84
N THR A 38 26.69 -25.19 -11.88
CA THR A 38 28.09 -24.89 -12.19
C THR A 38 28.79 -24.10 -11.09
N LEU A 39 28.07 -23.18 -10.44
CA LEU A 39 28.62 -22.41 -9.31
C LEU A 39 28.81 -23.30 -8.07
N ALA A 40 27.87 -24.22 -7.81
CA ALA A 40 27.99 -25.18 -6.72
C ALA A 40 29.18 -26.14 -6.96
N GLU A 41 29.34 -26.65 -8.19
CA GLU A 41 30.49 -27.46 -8.60
C GLU A 41 31.82 -26.70 -8.45
N ALA A 42 31.90 -25.46 -8.94
CA ALA A 42 33.10 -24.62 -8.82
C ALA A 42 33.46 -24.29 -7.36
N LEU A 43 32.46 -24.26 -6.47
CA LEU A 43 32.64 -24.07 -5.03
C LEU A 43 32.79 -25.39 -4.26
N GLY A 44 32.85 -26.55 -4.94
CA GLY A 44 33.03 -27.86 -4.33
C GLY A 44 31.83 -28.37 -3.52
N ARG A 45 30.62 -27.86 -3.78
CA ARG A 45 29.37 -28.30 -3.15
C ARG A 45 28.56 -29.15 -4.12
N SER A 46 28.52 -30.46 -3.90
CA SER A 46 27.65 -31.38 -4.63
C SER A 46 26.22 -31.38 -4.05
N ASP A 47 25.27 -31.12 -4.94
CA ASP A 47 23.79 -31.22 -4.87
C ASP A 47 22.92 -30.09 -4.25
N PRO A 48 21.96 -29.57 -5.07
CA PRO A 48 20.70 -29.05 -4.57
C PRO A 48 19.51 -29.64 -5.36
N THR A 49 19.36 -30.96 -5.38
CA THR A 49 18.19 -31.65 -5.93
C THR A 49 17.07 -31.78 -4.89
N ASP A 50 16.49 -30.66 -4.41
CA ASP A 50 15.24 -30.76 -3.63
C ASP A 50 14.32 -29.51 -3.60
N ILE A 51 14.61 -28.47 -4.40
CA ILE A 51 13.87 -27.19 -4.30
C ILE A 51 12.81 -27.02 -5.41
N ASP A 52 12.87 -27.85 -6.46
CA ASP A 52 12.04 -27.64 -7.67
C ASP A 52 10.56 -28.05 -7.49
N ARG A 53 10.25 -28.85 -6.46
CA ARG A 53 8.88 -29.37 -6.24
C ARG A 53 7.95 -28.41 -5.50
N SER A 54 8.47 -27.33 -4.89
CA SER A 54 7.66 -26.36 -4.13
C SER A 54 7.18 -25.15 -4.95
N MET A 55 7.75 -24.93 -6.15
CA MET A 55 7.55 -23.68 -6.91
C MET A 55 6.31 -23.64 -7.83
N GLN A 56 5.52 -24.70 -7.93
CA GLN A 56 4.34 -24.70 -8.81
C GLN A 56 3.07 -24.12 -8.14
N SER A 57 3.03 -23.97 -6.81
CA SER A 57 1.79 -23.67 -6.07
C SER A 57 1.47 -22.18 -5.84
N LEU A 58 2.28 -21.24 -6.33
CA LEU A 58 2.09 -19.80 -6.04
C LEU A 58 1.87 -18.92 -7.27
N LYS A 59 1.40 -19.49 -8.39
CA LYS A 59 0.82 -18.69 -9.49
C LYS A 59 -0.60 -18.24 -9.13
N SER A 60 -0.75 -17.38 -8.12
CA SER A 60 -2.01 -16.69 -7.85
C SER A 60 -1.78 -15.19 -7.80
N GLY A 61 -2.29 -14.48 -8.81
CA GLY A 61 -2.62 -13.04 -8.72
C GLY A 61 -1.68 -12.03 -9.40
N THR A 62 -0.96 -12.38 -10.47
CA THR A 62 -0.12 -11.42 -11.21
C THR A 62 -0.84 -10.87 -12.45
N GLY A 63 -1.93 -10.11 -12.24
CA GLY A 63 -2.50 -9.30 -13.32
C GLY A 63 -1.53 -8.17 -13.67
N ASP A 64 -0.93 -8.25 -14.87
CA ASP A 64 -0.21 -7.18 -15.57
C ASP A 64 0.82 -6.35 -14.78
N ARG A 65 1.83 -7.00 -14.19
CA ARG A 65 2.96 -6.30 -13.53
C ARG A 65 4.22 -6.37 -14.38
N VAL A 66 4.75 -5.22 -14.78
CA VAL A 66 6.03 -5.08 -15.51
C VAL A 66 7.17 -4.75 -14.53
N ARG A 67 8.34 -5.38 -14.72
CA ARG A 67 9.52 -5.11 -13.91
C ARG A 67 10.26 -3.87 -14.43
N LEU A 68 10.35 -2.83 -13.60
CA LEU A 68 11.09 -1.61 -13.87
C LEU A 68 12.47 -1.63 -13.20
N CYS A 69 13.54 -1.36 -13.96
CA CYS A 69 14.89 -1.20 -13.44
C CYS A 69 15.23 0.30 -13.35
N LEU A 70 15.42 0.81 -12.14
CA LEU A 70 15.71 2.22 -11.86
C LEU A 70 17.17 2.39 -11.43
N ARG A 71 17.85 3.39 -12.00
CA ARG A 71 19.17 3.82 -11.52
C ARG A 71 18.99 5.02 -10.60
N MET A 72 19.52 4.92 -9.39
CA MET A 72 19.37 5.94 -8.35
C MET A 72 20.64 6.00 -7.49
N SER A 73 20.88 7.15 -6.86
CA SER A 73 21.97 7.27 -5.89
C SER A 73 21.69 6.38 -4.67
N ARG A 74 22.74 6.01 -3.93
CA ARG A 74 22.59 5.19 -2.71
C ARG A 74 21.67 5.86 -1.67
N ALA A 75 21.73 7.19 -1.57
CA ALA A 75 20.86 7.96 -0.68
C ALA A 75 19.39 7.89 -1.10
N GLN A 76 19.09 8.06 -2.39
CA GLN A 76 17.73 7.96 -2.93
C GLN A 76 17.14 6.56 -2.79
N ALA A 77 17.95 5.52 -3.04
CA ALA A 77 17.51 4.14 -2.85
C ALA A 77 17.15 3.86 -1.38
N ARG A 78 17.96 4.32 -0.43
CA ARG A 78 17.66 4.21 1.01
C ARG A 78 16.38 4.95 1.39
N ALA A 79 16.25 6.21 0.99
CA ALA A 79 15.06 7.02 1.26
C ALA A 79 13.78 6.37 0.70
N THR A 80 13.87 5.77 -0.49
CA THR A 80 12.74 5.05 -1.10
C THR A 80 12.34 3.82 -0.29
N LEU A 81 13.31 3.01 0.14
CA LEU A 81 13.05 1.82 0.95
C LEU A 81 12.50 2.17 2.33
N GLU A 82 13.05 3.20 2.97
CA GLU A 82 12.57 3.70 4.25
C GLU A 82 11.16 4.28 4.12
N GLY A 83 10.89 5.11 3.11
CA GLY A 83 9.56 5.65 2.84
C GLY A 83 8.52 4.55 2.60
N ALA A 84 8.86 3.56 1.77
CA ALA A 84 8.01 2.39 1.55
C ALA A 84 7.71 1.63 2.85
N ARG A 85 8.74 1.43 3.70
CA ARG A 85 8.58 0.78 5.01
C ARG A 85 7.67 1.56 5.96
N HIS A 86 7.83 2.88 6.05
CA HIS A 86 6.97 3.73 6.88
C HIS A 86 5.52 3.74 6.38
N ALA A 87 5.32 3.65 5.07
CA ALA A 87 3.99 3.52 4.46
C ALA A 87 3.41 2.10 4.53
N GLY A 88 4.18 1.09 4.97
CA GLY A 88 3.77 -0.32 4.97
C GLY A 88 3.61 -0.92 3.57
N LEU A 89 4.23 -0.31 2.55
CA LEU A 89 4.14 -0.70 1.15
C LEU A 89 5.41 -1.40 0.68
N ASN A 90 5.31 -2.21 -0.37
CA ASN A 90 6.52 -2.64 -1.08
C ASN A 90 7.09 -1.47 -1.91
N PRO A 91 8.39 -1.47 -2.25
CA PRO A 91 9.02 -0.34 -2.94
C PRO A 91 8.39 -0.01 -4.29
N GLY A 92 7.89 -1.01 -5.03
CA GLY A 92 7.24 -0.81 -6.33
C GLY A 92 5.91 -0.10 -6.20
N ASP A 93 5.08 -0.50 -5.23
CA ASP A 93 3.78 0.12 -4.96
C ASP A 93 3.95 1.51 -4.32
N TYR A 94 5.00 1.72 -3.54
CA TYR A 94 5.38 3.03 -3.02
C TYR A 94 5.76 3.99 -4.15
N ILE A 95 6.66 3.59 -5.06
CA ILE A 95 7.03 4.41 -6.23
C ILE A 95 5.81 4.62 -7.14
N GLY A 96 5.03 3.57 -7.40
CA GLY A 96 3.81 3.66 -8.21
C GLY A 96 2.81 4.66 -7.63
N GLY A 97 2.62 4.66 -6.30
CA GLY A 97 1.78 5.62 -5.60
C GLY A 97 2.33 7.05 -5.65
N LEU A 98 3.65 7.24 -5.54
CA LEU A 98 4.28 8.56 -5.74
C LEU A 98 4.05 9.09 -7.15
N VAL A 99 4.25 8.26 -8.18
CA VAL A 99 4.02 8.62 -9.59
C VAL A 99 2.55 8.91 -9.87
N ALA A 100 1.63 8.16 -9.26
CA ALA A 100 0.19 8.38 -9.36
C ALA A 100 -0.29 9.63 -8.58
N GLY A 101 0.62 10.33 -7.90
CA GLY A 101 0.30 11.55 -7.17
C GLY A 101 -0.52 11.32 -5.91
N VAL A 102 -0.35 10.17 -5.24
CA VAL A 102 -1.08 9.85 -4.01
C VAL A 102 -0.68 10.85 -2.92
N PRO A 103 -1.60 11.72 -2.45
CA PRO A 103 -1.25 12.85 -1.57
C PRO A 103 -0.57 12.40 -0.27
N VAL A 104 -1.04 11.30 0.33
CA VAL A 104 -0.48 10.73 1.56
C VAL A 104 0.99 10.27 1.43
N LEU A 105 1.45 9.95 0.21
CA LEU A 105 2.85 9.58 -0.05
C LEU A 105 3.71 10.78 -0.46
N LEU A 106 3.10 11.82 -1.04
CA LEU A 106 3.79 13.03 -1.47
C LEU A 106 4.10 14.01 -0.32
N GLY A 107 3.57 13.77 0.87
CA GLY A 107 3.72 14.69 2.01
C GLY A 107 3.05 16.05 1.78
N LEU A 108 2.21 16.17 0.75
CA LEU A 108 1.46 17.38 0.42
C LEU A 108 0.16 17.37 1.26
N GLY A 109 0.21 17.99 2.44
CA GLY A 109 -0.89 17.97 3.42
C GLY A 109 -0.79 16.75 4.32
N SER A 110 -0.33 16.97 5.55
CA SER A 110 0.20 15.88 6.35
C SER A 110 -0.92 14.93 6.75
N ARG A 111 -0.72 13.63 6.51
CA ARG A 111 -1.56 12.56 7.04
C ARG A 111 -1.90 12.78 8.53
N THR A 112 -0.95 13.35 9.26
CA THR A 112 -1.08 13.78 10.65
C THR A 112 -2.11 14.89 10.86
N ASP A 113 -2.20 15.89 9.97
CA ASP A 113 -3.22 16.95 10.05
C ASP A 113 -4.62 16.37 9.77
N HIS A 114 -4.77 15.49 8.78
CA HIS A 114 -6.04 14.81 8.52
C HIS A 114 -6.46 13.91 9.69
N LEU A 115 -5.52 13.17 10.29
CA LEU A 115 -5.78 12.36 11.48
C LEU A 115 -6.13 13.23 12.69
N ALA A 116 -5.43 14.35 12.90
CA ALA A 116 -5.74 15.29 13.98
C ALA A 116 -7.14 15.90 13.80
N ALA A 117 -7.50 16.31 12.58
CA ALA A 117 -8.83 16.81 12.24
C ALA A 117 -9.92 15.75 12.46
N LEU A 118 -9.67 14.49 12.08
CA LEU A 118 -10.59 13.36 12.33
C LEU A 118 -10.76 13.07 13.82
N ILE A 119 -9.68 13.11 14.61
CA ILE A 119 -9.72 12.93 16.06
C ILE A 119 -10.54 14.04 16.72
N ALA A 120 -10.28 15.30 16.36
CA ALA A 120 -11.04 16.45 16.86
C ALA A 120 -12.53 16.32 16.52
N SER A 121 -12.85 16.03 15.25
CA SER A 121 -14.23 15.81 14.79
C SER A 121 -14.91 14.66 15.54
N SER A 122 -14.19 13.58 15.88
CA SER A 122 -14.75 12.45 16.63
C SER A 122 -15.01 12.80 18.10
N ALA A 123 -14.16 13.63 18.70
CA ALA A 123 -14.35 14.14 20.05
C ALA A 123 -15.58 15.07 20.13
N GLU A 124 -15.78 15.91 19.13
CA GLU A 124 -16.96 16.78 18.99
C GLU A 124 -18.24 15.94 18.86
N LEU A 125 -18.27 14.93 17.98
CA LEU A 125 -19.41 14.01 17.86
C LEU A 125 -19.68 13.22 19.15
N SER A 126 -18.63 12.82 19.88
CA SER A 126 -18.79 12.14 21.18
C SER A 126 -19.46 13.06 22.21
N THR A 127 -19.05 14.33 22.26
CA THR A 127 -19.67 15.35 23.11
C THR A 127 -21.12 15.58 22.71
N PHE A 128 -21.39 15.69 21.41
CA PHE A 128 -22.74 15.85 20.89
C PHE A 128 -23.66 14.67 21.26
N SER A 129 -23.17 13.43 21.12
CA SER A 129 -23.90 12.22 21.52
C SER A 129 -24.24 12.21 23.02
N ARG A 130 -23.31 12.65 23.88
CA ARG A 130 -23.56 12.75 25.33
C ARG A 130 -24.61 13.81 25.63
N ASN A 131 -24.55 14.95 24.96
CA ASN A 131 -25.52 16.04 25.11
C ASN A 131 -26.93 15.59 24.68
N LEU A 132 -27.05 14.87 23.57
CA LEU A 132 -28.33 14.28 23.15
C LEU A 132 -28.86 13.24 24.15
N HIS A 133 -27.99 12.39 24.69
CA HIS A 133 -28.39 11.42 25.70
C HIS A 133 -28.90 12.10 26.96
N HIS A 134 -28.20 13.14 27.41
CA HIS A 134 -28.60 13.95 28.56
C HIS A 134 -29.94 14.67 28.31
N LEU A 135 -30.10 15.30 27.15
CA LEU A 135 -31.37 15.91 26.74
C LEU A 135 -32.52 14.89 26.74
N THR A 136 -32.28 13.71 26.16
CA THR A 136 -33.28 12.62 26.12
C THR A 136 -33.68 12.20 27.54
N LYS A 137 -32.73 12.18 28.48
CA LYS A 137 -33.00 11.90 29.89
C LYS A 137 -33.85 13.01 30.53
N LEU A 138 -33.50 14.28 30.33
CA LEU A 138 -34.27 15.42 30.84
C LEU A 138 -35.72 15.41 30.34
N LEU A 139 -35.91 15.17 29.05
CA LEU A 139 -37.24 15.09 28.43
C LEU A 139 -38.08 13.93 29.00
N ARG A 140 -37.47 12.78 29.27
CA ARG A 140 -38.17 11.64 29.93
C ARG A 140 -38.62 11.96 31.35
N HIS A 141 -37.89 12.81 32.06
CA HIS A 141 -38.25 13.22 33.43
C HIS A 141 -39.19 14.43 33.47
N GLY A 142 -39.60 14.98 32.31
CA GLY A 142 -40.44 16.18 32.24
C GLY A 142 -39.70 17.48 32.59
N GLU A 143 -38.36 17.46 32.61
CA GLU A 143 -37.52 18.60 32.94
C GLU A 143 -37.34 19.51 31.70
N PHE A 144 -38.41 20.22 31.33
CA PHE A 144 -38.45 21.02 30.10
C PHE A 144 -37.59 22.28 30.16
N ARG A 145 -37.45 22.92 31.34
CA ARG A 145 -36.64 24.14 31.50
C ARG A 145 -35.14 23.85 31.30
N PRO A 146 -34.54 22.83 31.92
CA PRO A 146 -33.17 22.39 31.60
C PRO A 146 -33.02 21.87 30.17
N ALA A 147 -34.04 21.19 29.62
CA ALA A 147 -34.00 20.72 28.23
C ALA A 147 -33.96 21.86 27.21
N GLN A 148 -34.53 23.03 27.55
CA GLN A 148 -34.57 24.20 26.67
C GLN A 148 -33.17 24.78 26.40
N GLU A 149 -32.22 24.58 27.32
CA GLU A 149 -30.82 25.02 27.15
C GLU A 149 -30.11 24.33 25.98
N TYR A 150 -30.59 23.15 25.55
CA TYR A 150 -30.05 22.42 24.40
C TYR A 150 -30.58 22.91 23.06
N ARG A 151 -31.55 23.84 23.03
CA ARG A 151 -32.18 24.32 21.79
C ARG A 151 -31.18 24.91 20.78
N PRO A 152 -30.25 25.80 21.16
CA PRO A 152 -29.29 26.36 20.21
C PRO A 152 -28.39 25.31 19.57
N MET A 153 -28.00 24.28 20.33
CA MET A 153 -27.21 23.15 19.83
C MET A 153 -28.00 22.30 18.83
N LEU A 154 -29.30 22.11 19.04
CA LEU A 154 -30.15 21.38 18.08
C LEU A 154 -30.35 22.16 16.78
N ASP A 155 -30.37 23.49 16.85
CA ASP A 155 -30.54 24.35 15.68
C ASP A 155 -29.33 24.27 14.73
N THR A 156 -28.11 24.05 15.25
CA THR A 156 -26.88 23.91 14.44
C THR A 156 -26.55 22.46 14.05
N LEU A 157 -27.08 21.48 14.79
CA LEU A 157 -26.75 20.06 14.65
C LEU A 157 -26.70 19.56 13.19
N GLY A 158 -27.73 19.87 12.41
CA GLY A 158 -27.80 19.39 11.03
C GLY A 158 -26.63 19.91 10.17
N ALA A 159 -26.22 21.15 10.39
CA ALA A 159 -25.07 21.75 9.72
C ALA A 159 -23.75 21.14 10.23
N ASP A 160 -23.64 20.96 11.55
CA ASP A 160 -22.46 20.38 12.19
C ASP A 160 -22.19 18.95 11.68
N VAL A 161 -23.22 18.09 11.66
CA VAL A 161 -23.11 16.72 11.12
C VAL A 161 -22.71 16.71 9.65
N ARG A 162 -23.27 17.59 8.82
CA ARG A 162 -22.88 17.69 7.40
C ARG A 162 -21.42 18.14 7.24
N SER A 163 -20.97 19.07 8.08
CA SER A 163 -19.56 19.50 8.12
C SER A 163 -18.63 18.34 8.47
N HIS A 164 -18.98 17.55 9.50
CA HIS A 164 -18.22 16.36 9.89
C HIS A 164 -18.17 15.31 8.76
N LEU A 165 -19.30 15.04 8.10
CA LEU A 165 -19.33 14.10 6.97
C LEU A 165 -18.47 14.58 5.80
N ALA A 166 -18.46 15.88 5.50
CA ALA A 166 -17.62 16.46 4.47
C ALA A 166 -16.12 16.34 4.82
N LEU A 167 -15.74 16.63 6.06
CA LEU A 167 -14.38 16.47 6.56
C LEU A 167 -13.90 15.02 6.48
N VAL A 168 -14.73 14.06 6.89
CA VAL A 168 -14.42 12.63 6.81
C VAL A 168 -14.29 12.18 5.36
N ALA A 169 -15.20 12.62 4.47
CA ALA A 169 -15.15 12.28 3.06
C ALA A 169 -13.86 12.79 2.39
N GLY A 170 -13.44 14.03 2.70
CA GLY A 170 -12.17 14.59 2.24
C GLY A 170 -10.98 13.79 2.73
N ALA A 171 -10.89 13.56 4.05
CA ALA A 171 -9.79 12.80 4.63
C ALA A 171 -9.72 11.36 4.09
N LEU A 172 -10.86 10.69 3.88
CA LEU A 172 -10.89 9.36 3.26
C LEU A 172 -10.48 9.39 1.78
N ALA A 173 -10.83 10.43 1.04
CA ALA A 173 -10.40 10.61 -0.35
C ALA A 173 -8.88 10.78 -0.46
N ASP A 174 -8.28 11.51 0.47
CA ASP A 174 -6.84 11.76 0.52
C ASP A 174 -6.04 10.52 1.00
N LEU A 175 -6.67 9.68 1.83
CA LEU A 175 -6.11 8.42 2.31
C LEU A 175 -6.29 7.26 1.33
N ARG A 176 -7.23 7.37 0.38
CA ARG A 176 -7.49 6.28 -0.58
C ARG A 176 -6.32 6.19 -1.57
N PRO A 177 -5.62 5.05 -1.65
CA PRO A 177 -4.72 4.81 -2.75
C PRO A 177 -5.57 4.88 -4.02
N ARG A 178 -5.26 5.80 -4.95
CA ARG A 178 -5.78 5.72 -6.31
C ARG A 178 -5.12 4.53 -7.00
N GLY A 179 -5.44 3.33 -6.53
CA GLY A 179 -5.20 2.09 -7.23
C GLY A 179 -5.96 2.19 -8.54
N GLY A 180 -5.23 2.07 -9.64
CA GLY A 180 -5.72 2.36 -10.98
C GLY A 180 -7.11 1.79 -11.20
N THR A 181 -8.10 2.67 -11.29
CA THR A 181 -9.14 2.48 -12.29
C THR A 181 -8.40 2.54 -13.62
N SER A 182 -7.99 1.35 -14.05
CA SER A 182 -7.62 1.07 -15.41
C SER A 182 -8.63 1.80 -16.27
N ALA A 183 -8.13 2.71 -17.09
CA ALA A 183 -8.86 3.18 -18.24
C ALA A 183 -9.26 1.91 -19.01
N VAL A 184 -10.50 1.46 -18.82
CA VAL A 184 -11.20 0.69 -19.83
C VAL A 184 -11.42 1.70 -20.95
N GLY A 185 -10.35 1.89 -21.74
CA GLY A 185 -10.43 2.37 -23.09
C GLY A 185 -11.32 1.37 -23.81
N ARG A 186 -12.60 1.71 -23.88
CA ARG A 186 -13.56 1.13 -24.81
C ARG A 186 -13.05 1.48 -26.20
N SER A 187 -12.21 0.60 -26.74
CA SER A 187 -11.89 0.55 -28.16
C SER A 187 -12.59 -0.66 -28.76
N ALA A 188 -13.18 -0.43 -29.94
CA ALA A 188 -13.73 -1.37 -30.93
C ALA A 188 -15.16 -1.92 -30.73
N ASN A 189 -16.12 -1.23 -31.36
CA ASN A 189 -16.93 -1.68 -32.51
C ASN A 189 -17.82 -0.46 -32.88
N ASP A 190 -17.86 0.09 -34.09
CA ASP A 190 -17.65 -0.41 -35.45
C ASP A 190 -16.79 0.53 -36.32
#